data_AF-A0A936TXQ4-F1
#
_entry.id   AF-A0A936TXQ4-F1
#
_cell.length_a   1.000
_cell.length_b   1.000
_cell.length_c   1.000
_cell.angle_alpha   90.00
_cell.angle_beta   90.00
_cell.angle_gamma   90.00
#
_symmetry.space_group_name_H-M   'P 1'
#
loop_
_entity.id
_entity.type
_entity.pdbx_description
1 polymer ?
#
loop_
_entity_poly.entity_id
_entity_poly.type
_entity_poly.pdbx_seq_one_letter_code
_entity_poly.pdbx_strand_id
1 'polypeptide(L)'
;MAPNPDLMIVDVDNNDYHIFKEIDIYQPKVLMIEINSTLLPDQEKIADFNAPFVFGKHGSSILSMTRLAEEKGFRLICNVSCNAIYIQKKYYGLFFSQPFTPADFYTFEGIYGKRFWRELSPRQKWRKFVEALRGSGLRTDSQLNFGTSWVI
;
A
#
# COMPACT_ATOMS: atom_id res chain seq x y z
N MET A 1 -10.36 -29.51 -7.86
CA MET A 1 -10.19 -28.11 -7.42
C MET A 1 -10.03 -27.26 -8.66
N ALA A 2 -10.68 -26.09 -8.71
CA ALA A 2 -10.44 -25.12 -9.77
C ALA A 2 -8.95 -24.70 -9.74
N PRO A 3 -8.29 -24.49 -10.88
CA PRO A 3 -6.92 -24.00 -10.91
C PRO A 3 -6.85 -22.61 -10.27
N ASN A 4 -5.77 -22.34 -9.53
CA ASN A 4 -5.53 -21.00 -8.99
C ASN A 4 -5.24 -20.04 -10.15
N PRO A 5 -5.94 -18.89 -10.23
CA PRO A 5 -5.65 -17.89 -11.24
C PRO A 5 -4.28 -17.25 -10.99
N ASP A 6 -3.62 -16.73 -12.02
CA ASP A 6 -2.38 -15.97 -11.82
C ASP A 6 -2.65 -14.58 -11.23
N LEU A 7 -3.76 -13.97 -11.62
CA LEU A 7 -4.21 -12.64 -11.19
C LEU A 7 -5.66 -12.71 -10.72
N MET A 8 -5.94 -12.12 -9.57
CA MET A 8 -7.29 -11.87 -9.08
C MET A 8 -7.49 -10.36 -8.93
N ILE A 9 -8.62 -9.86 -9.43
CA ILE A 9 -9.03 -8.47 -9.30
C ILE A 9 -10.35 -8.45 -8.53
N VAL A 10 -10.42 -7.61 -7.50
CA VAL A 10 -11.65 -7.35 -6.74
C VAL A 10 -11.94 -5.85 -6.82
N ASP A 11 -13.01 -5.51 -7.54
CA ASP A 11 -13.47 -4.14 -7.78
C ASP A 11 -15.00 -4.21 -7.93
N VAL A 12 -15.71 -4.11 -6.81
CA VAL A 12 -17.17 -4.28 -6.71
C VAL A 12 -17.82 -3.06 -6.05
N ASP A 13 -17.05 -1.99 -5.85
CA ASP A 13 -17.41 -0.77 -5.13
C ASP A 13 -17.86 -1.03 -3.69
N ASN A 14 -17.11 -0.50 -2.71
CA ASN A 14 -17.42 -0.52 -1.26
C ASN A 14 -17.34 -1.90 -0.58
N ASN A 15 -17.69 -3.01 -1.25
CA ASN A 15 -17.75 -4.35 -0.65
C ASN A 15 -16.46 -5.17 -0.79
N ASP A 16 -15.41 -4.62 -1.40
CA ASP A 16 -14.17 -5.31 -1.78
C ASP A 16 -13.51 -6.04 -0.61
N TYR A 17 -13.46 -5.38 0.55
CA TYR A 17 -12.92 -5.97 1.78
C TYR A 17 -13.71 -7.20 2.21
N HIS A 18 -15.04 -7.12 2.21
CA HIS A 18 -15.92 -8.21 2.66
C HIS A 18 -15.86 -9.38 1.68
N ILE A 19 -15.88 -9.09 0.37
CA ILE A 19 -15.78 -10.11 -0.66
C ILE A 19 -14.43 -10.84 -0.55
N PHE A 20 -13.32 -10.11 -0.46
CA PHE A 20 -12.01 -10.72 -0.33
C PHE A 20 -11.86 -11.51 0.98
N LYS A 21 -12.47 -11.05 2.07
CA LYS A 21 -12.48 -11.76 3.35
C LYS A 21 -13.09 -13.17 3.21
N GLU A 22 -14.18 -13.30 2.47
CA GLU A 22 -14.88 -14.58 2.28
C GLU A 22 -14.26 -15.49 1.19
N ILE A 23 -13.33 -14.99 0.38
CA ILE A 23 -12.64 -15.80 -0.64
C ILE A 23 -11.49 -16.59 0.00
N ASP A 24 -11.70 -17.89 0.22
CA ASP A 24 -10.66 -18.82 0.72
C ASP A 24 -10.24 -19.90 -0.27
N ILE A 25 -11.03 -20.10 -1.34
CA ILE A 25 -10.79 -21.20 -2.29
C ILE A 25 -9.70 -20.90 -3.33
N TYR A 26 -9.26 -19.63 -3.43
CA TYR A 26 -8.26 -19.18 -4.40
C TYR A 26 -7.03 -18.58 -3.71
N GLN A 27 -5.85 -18.95 -4.23
CA GLN A 27 -4.58 -18.32 -3.92
C GLN A 27 -3.93 -17.82 -5.21
N PRO A 28 -4.34 -16.64 -5.72
CA PRO A 28 -3.73 -16.05 -6.91
C PRO A 28 -2.28 -15.65 -6.68
N LYS A 29 -1.43 -15.60 -7.72
CA LYS A 29 -0.05 -15.10 -7.56
C LYS A 29 -0.02 -13.60 -7.27
N VAL A 30 -0.90 -12.85 -7.92
CA VAL A 30 -1.08 -11.39 -7.79
C VAL A 30 -2.53 -11.09 -7.45
N LEU A 31 -2.75 -10.18 -6.50
CA LEU A 31 -4.06 -9.66 -6.12
C LEU A 31 -4.07 -8.15 -6.38
N MET A 32 -5.08 -7.65 -7.08
CA MET A 32 -5.40 -6.24 -7.15
C MET A 32 -6.77 -6.02 -6.51
N ILE A 33 -6.89 -5.01 -5.66
CA ILE A 33 -8.13 -4.72 -4.95
C ILE A 33 -8.38 -3.23 -4.82
N GLU A 34 -9.63 -2.82 -5.02
CA GLU A 34 -10.04 -1.43 -4.85
C GLU A 34 -9.91 -1.01 -3.36
N ILE A 35 -9.45 0.22 -3.15
CA ILE A 35 -9.33 0.88 -1.86
C ILE A 35 -9.87 2.32 -1.95
N ASN A 36 -10.26 2.87 -0.81
CA ASN A 36 -10.55 4.28 -0.70
C ASN A 36 -9.25 5.10 -0.61
N SER A 37 -8.81 5.64 -1.75
CA SER A 37 -7.60 6.46 -1.87
C SER A 37 -7.72 7.88 -1.28
N THR A 38 -8.88 8.25 -0.73
CA THR A 38 -9.04 9.51 0.03
C THR A 38 -8.57 9.40 1.47
N LEU A 39 -8.36 8.17 1.98
CA LEU A 39 -7.93 7.91 3.33
C LEU A 39 -6.39 7.87 3.40
N LEU A 40 -5.83 8.47 4.45
CA LEU A 40 -4.40 8.42 4.69
C LEU A 40 -3.95 6.97 4.98
N PRO A 41 -2.70 6.61 4.64
CA PRO A 41 -2.20 5.24 4.77
C PRO A 41 -2.11 4.72 6.20
N ASP A 42 -2.20 5.59 7.21
CA ASP A 42 -2.26 5.26 8.63
C ASP A 42 -3.69 5.22 9.20
N GLN A 43 -4.69 5.61 8.40
CA GLN A 43 -6.10 5.52 8.80
C GLN A 43 -6.60 4.10 8.63
N GLU A 44 -7.21 3.57 9.68
CA GLU A 44 -7.88 2.29 9.66
C GLU A 44 -9.39 2.50 9.45
N LYS A 45 -9.93 1.93 8.37
CA LYS A 45 -11.36 1.95 8.08
C LYS A 45 -11.73 0.76 7.22
N ILE A 46 -12.73 0.02 7.67
CA ILE A 46 -13.43 -0.98 6.86
C ILE A 46 -14.76 -0.36 6.45
N ALA A 47 -15.10 -0.43 5.16
CA ALA A 47 -16.41 -0.01 4.68
C ALA A 47 -17.53 -0.88 5.28
N ASP A 48 -18.69 -0.31 5.55
CA ASP A 48 -19.85 -1.10 6.00
C ASP A 48 -20.34 -2.00 4.85
N PHE A 49 -20.70 -3.25 5.19
CA PHE A 49 -21.21 -4.20 4.21
C PHE A 49 -22.51 -3.68 3.60
N ASN A 50 -22.59 -3.68 2.27
CA ASN A 50 -23.76 -3.26 1.50
C ASN A 50 -24.22 -1.81 1.80
N ALA A 51 -23.30 -0.93 2.18
CA ALA A 51 -23.60 0.49 2.34
C ALA A 51 -23.88 1.14 0.97
N PRO A 52 -24.72 2.19 0.92
CA PRO A 52 -24.96 2.95 -0.30
C PRO A 52 -23.66 3.58 -0.83
N PHE A 53 -23.48 3.57 -2.15
CA PHE A 53 -22.36 4.24 -2.79
C PHE A 53 -22.44 5.76 -2.58
N VAL A 54 -21.43 6.36 -1.95
CA VAL A 54 -21.26 7.81 -1.78
C VAL A 54 -19.88 8.27 -2.25
N PHE A 55 -19.83 9.02 -3.36
CA PHE A 55 -18.59 9.47 -4.01
C PHE A 55 -17.57 10.02 -3.01
N GLY A 56 -16.35 9.48 -3.04
CA GLY A 56 -15.24 9.84 -2.16
C GLY A 56 -15.32 9.32 -0.71
N LYS A 57 -16.34 8.54 -0.30
CA LYS A 57 -16.49 8.06 1.09
C LYS A 57 -16.63 6.55 1.24
N HIS A 58 -16.99 5.85 0.18
CA HIS A 58 -17.03 4.38 0.06
C HIS A 58 -15.64 3.75 -0.02
N GLY A 59 -15.56 2.47 0.32
CA GLY A 59 -14.34 1.66 0.29
C GLY A 59 -13.54 1.68 1.59
N SER A 60 -12.75 0.62 1.77
CA SER A 60 -11.87 0.42 2.92
C SER A 60 -10.52 1.11 2.72
N SER A 61 -9.83 1.45 3.80
CA SER A 61 -8.50 2.03 3.72
C SER A 61 -7.46 1.02 3.26
N ILE A 62 -6.37 1.50 2.68
CA ILE A 62 -5.23 0.65 2.31
C ILE A 62 -4.66 -0.10 3.51
N LEU A 63 -4.73 0.48 4.72
CA LEU A 63 -4.25 -0.15 5.95
C LEU A 63 -5.10 -1.37 6.30
N SER A 64 -6.43 -1.20 6.34
CA SER A 64 -7.36 -2.31 6.62
C SER A 64 -7.26 -3.40 5.57
N MET A 65 -7.17 -3.02 4.29
CA MET A 65 -7.02 -3.97 3.20
C MET A 65 -5.69 -4.74 3.26
N THR A 66 -4.60 -4.06 3.60
CA THR A 66 -3.28 -4.71 3.72
C THR A 66 -3.24 -5.70 4.85
N ARG A 67 -3.86 -5.40 6.01
CA ARG A 67 -3.94 -6.36 7.12
C ARG A 67 -4.65 -7.64 6.72
N LEU A 68 -5.81 -7.52 6.05
CA LEU A 68 -6.54 -8.69 5.55
C LEU A 68 -5.73 -9.48 4.51
N ALA A 69 -5.06 -8.78 3.58
CA ALA A 69 -4.19 -9.44 2.60
C ALA A 69 -3.01 -10.17 3.25
N GLU A 70 -2.41 -9.59 4.28
CA GLU A 70 -1.30 -10.21 5.03
C GLU A 70 -1.74 -11.46 5.79
N GLU A 71 -2.92 -11.44 6.41
CA GLU A 71 -3.56 -12.61 7.04
C GLU A 71 -3.76 -13.74 6.03
N LYS A 72 -4.10 -13.40 4.78
CA LYS A 72 -4.27 -14.34 3.66
C LYS A 72 -2.98 -14.67 2.90
N GLY A 73 -1.81 -14.28 3.40
CA GLY A 73 -0.52 -14.68 2.85
C GLY A 73 0.02 -13.83 1.70
N PHE A 74 -0.49 -12.61 1.54
CA PHE A 74 -0.05 -11.64 0.54
C PHE A 74 0.84 -10.55 1.15
N ARG A 75 1.52 -9.80 0.30
CA ARG A 75 2.31 -8.62 0.65
C ARG A 75 2.06 -7.51 -0.36
N LEU A 76 1.85 -6.29 0.13
CA LEU A 76 1.68 -5.10 -0.70
C LEU A 76 2.98 -4.82 -1.47
N ILE A 77 2.88 -4.54 -2.77
CA ILE A 77 4.05 -4.19 -3.60
C ILE A 77 3.94 -2.81 -4.23
N CYS A 78 2.73 -2.32 -4.47
CA CYS A 78 2.48 -0.95 -4.89
C CYS A 78 1.01 -0.58 -4.71
N ASN A 79 0.74 0.72 -4.79
CA ASN A 79 -0.59 1.27 -4.94
C ASN A 79 -0.58 2.18 -6.16
N VAL A 80 -1.65 2.13 -6.97
CA VAL A 80 -1.87 2.95 -8.15
C VAL A 80 -3.28 3.53 -8.07
N SER A 81 -3.41 4.81 -7.74
CA SER A 81 -4.71 5.46 -7.50
C SER A 81 -5.56 4.71 -6.46
N CYS A 82 -6.78 4.29 -6.80
CA CYS A 82 -7.66 3.49 -5.95
C CYS A 82 -7.33 2.00 -5.92
N ASN A 83 -6.24 1.53 -6.54
CA ASN A 83 -5.90 0.11 -6.58
C ASN A 83 -4.70 -0.21 -5.70
N ALA A 84 -4.86 -1.18 -4.80
CA ALA A 84 -3.75 -1.76 -4.06
C ALA A 84 -3.35 -3.10 -4.70
N ILE A 85 -2.06 -3.26 -5.01
CA ILE A 85 -1.53 -4.45 -5.68
C ILE A 85 -0.65 -5.22 -4.70
N TYR A 86 -1.00 -6.49 -4.53
CA TYR A 86 -0.36 -7.43 -3.64
C TYR A 86 0.18 -8.62 -4.40
N ILE A 87 1.20 -9.27 -3.84
CA ILE A 87 1.77 -10.51 -4.34
C ILE A 87 1.80 -11.57 -3.26
N GLN A 88 1.71 -12.86 -3.62
CA GLN A 88 1.93 -13.92 -2.64
C GLN A 88 3.30 -13.73 -1.97
N LYS A 89 3.33 -13.91 -0.65
CA LYS A 89 4.52 -13.69 0.18
C LYS A 89 5.78 -14.38 -0.36
N LYS A 90 5.65 -15.58 -0.95
CA LYS A 90 6.78 -16.34 -1.52
C LYS A 90 7.47 -15.65 -2.71
N TYR A 91 6.78 -14.76 -3.42
CA TYR A 91 7.33 -14.01 -4.56
C TYR A 91 7.79 -12.59 -4.18
N TYR A 92 7.55 -12.15 -2.95
CA TYR A 92 7.87 -10.79 -2.51
C TYR A 92 9.36 -10.45 -2.68
N GLY A 93 10.24 -11.43 -2.45
CA GLY A 93 11.70 -11.29 -2.63
C GLY A 93 12.15 -10.98 -4.06
N LEU A 94 11.29 -11.14 -5.07
CA LEU A 94 11.57 -10.74 -6.45
C LEU A 94 11.53 -9.23 -6.65
N PHE A 95 10.82 -8.51 -5.76
CA PHE A 95 10.61 -7.07 -5.85
C PHE A 95 11.40 -6.31 -4.79
N PHE A 96 11.45 -6.85 -3.56
CA PHE A 96 12.03 -6.14 -2.41
C PHE A 96 12.83 -7.08 -1.50
N SER A 97 13.94 -6.58 -0.97
CA SER A 97 14.79 -7.30 0.00
C SER A 97 14.32 -7.18 1.45
N GLN A 98 13.40 -6.26 1.74
CA GLN A 98 12.88 -5.98 3.09
C GLN A 98 11.37 -5.69 3.05
N PRO A 99 10.62 -5.96 4.14
CA PRO A 99 9.22 -5.63 4.21
C PRO A 99 9.02 -4.10 4.23
N PHE A 100 7.99 -3.65 3.53
CA PHE A 100 7.56 -2.26 3.47
C PHE A 100 6.14 -2.13 4.03
N THR A 101 5.80 -0.94 4.51
CA THR A 101 4.49 -0.60 5.06
C THR A 101 3.58 0.00 3.99
N PRO A 102 2.25 0.03 4.18
CA PRO A 102 1.34 0.77 3.30
C PRO A 102 1.77 2.22 3.07
N ALA A 103 2.34 2.86 4.09
CA ALA A 103 2.85 4.22 3.97
C ALA A 103 4.00 4.34 2.95
N ASP A 104 4.84 3.32 2.77
CA ASP A 104 5.96 3.34 1.82
C ASP A 104 5.50 3.24 0.36
N PHE A 105 4.36 2.57 0.10
CA PHE A 105 3.85 2.35 -1.25
C PHE A 105 2.73 3.31 -1.67
N TYR A 106 2.19 4.09 -0.74
CA TYR A 106 1.03 4.93 -1.00
C TYR A 106 1.35 6.02 -2.03
N THR A 107 0.82 5.88 -3.24
CA THR A 107 0.93 6.91 -4.29
C THR A 107 -0.34 7.73 -4.30
N PHE A 108 -0.20 9.04 -4.11
CA PHE A 108 -1.33 9.98 -4.19
C PHE A 108 -1.64 10.28 -5.66
N GLU A 109 -2.05 9.27 -6.43
CA GLU A 109 -2.51 9.46 -7.82
C GLU A 109 -4.03 9.68 -7.94
N GLY A 110 -4.72 9.97 -6.82
CA GLY A 110 -6.14 10.32 -6.76
C GLY A 110 -6.44 11.81 -6.47
N ILE A 111 -7.11 12.47 -7.41
CA ILE A 111 -7.93 13.72 -7.45
C ILE A 111 -7.44 15.03 -6.75
N TYR A 112 -6.61 15.05 -5.69
CA TYR A 112 -6.25 16.35 -5.04
C TYR A 112 -4.79 16.51 -4.60
N GLY A 113 -3.87 16.62 -5.56
CA GLY A 113 -2.45 16.88 -5.32
C GLY A 113 -2.11 18.22 -4.63
N LYS A 114 -3.03 19.20 -4.54
CA LYS A 114 -2.77 20.52 -3.93
C LYS A 114 -3.21 20.68 -2.47
N ARG A 115 -4.24 19.95 -2.02
CA ARG A 115 -4.71 19.98 -0.62
C ARG A 115 -3.73 19.26 0.34
N PHE A 116 -2.92 18.39 -0.25
CA PHE A 116 -2.10 17.38 0.37
C PHE A 116 -0.84 17.86 1.12
N TRP A 117 -0.11 18.88 0.64
CA TRP A 117 1.08 19.39 1.36
C TRP A 117 0.75 19.94 2.76
N ARG A 118 -0.48 20.41 2.97
CA ARG A 118 -0.92 20.91 4.27
C ARG A 118 -1.24 19.81 5.27
N GLU A 119 -1.73 18.66 4.79
CA GLU A 119 -2.25 17.58 5.64
C GLU A 119 -1.19 16.50 5.99
N LEU A 120 -0.05 16.49 5.29
CA LEU A 120 1.06 15.60 5.63
C LEU A 120 1.68 15.91 7.01
N SER A 121 1.93 14.87 7.79
CA SER A 121 2.76 14.96 9.00
C SER A 121 4.21 15.36 8.67
N PRO A 122 4.96 15.93 9.64
CA PRO A 122 6.37 16.28 9.43
C PRO A 122 7.24 15.11 8.95
N ARG A 123 6.99 13.89 9.47
CA ARG A 123 7.71 12.67 9.05
C ARG A 123 7.46 12.32 7.59
N GLN A 124 6.20 12.40 7.15
CA GLN A 124 5.85 12.08 5.76
C GLN A 124 6.40 13.13 4.79
N LYS A 125 6.40 14.42 5.17
CA LYS A 125 7.06 15.49 4.41
C LYS A 125 8.55 15.23 4.26
N TRP A 126 9.21 14.90 5.38
CA TRP A 126 10.63 14.59 5.39
C TRP A 126 10.97 13.37 4.51
N ARG A 127 10.18 12.30 4.59
CA ARG A 127 10.40 11.11 3.77
C ARG A 127 10.24 11.41 2.27
N LYS A 128 9.20 12.14 1.87
CA LYS A 128 9.02 12.58 0.47
C LYS A 128 10.16 13.48 -0.01
N PHE A 129 10.68 14.35 0.85
CA PHE A 129 11.86 15.15 0.55
C PHE A 129 13.10 14.28 0.33
N VAL A 130 13.34 13.29 1.19
CA VAL A 130 14.44 12.33 1.04
C VAL A 130 14.30 11.49 -0.23
N GLU A 131 13.10 11.05 -0.58
CA GLU A 131 12.81 10.32 -1.82
C GLU A 131 13.03 11.19 -3.07
N ALA A 132 12.62 12.46 -3.03
CA ALA A 132 12.88 13.40 -4.11
C ALA A 132 14.39 13.62 -4.34
N LEU A 133 15.18 13.71 -3.26
CA LEU A 133 16.64 13.79 -3.35
C LEU A 133 17.27 12.50 -3.90
N ARG A 134 16.69 11.34 -3.59
CA ARG A 134 17.15 10.04 -4.14
C ARG A 134 16.81 9.89 -5.62
N GLY A 135 15.65 10.38 -6.05
CA GLY A 135 15.21 10.34 -7.45
C GLY A 135 15.86 11.40 -8.34
N SER A 136 16.37 12.50 -7.79
CA SER A 136 16.97 13.60 -8.56
C SER A 136 18.44 13.39 -8.93
N GLY A 137 19.02 12.21 -8.68
CA GLY A 137 20.40 11.90 -9.08
C GLY A 137 21.47 12.80 -8.46
N LEU A 138 21.16 13.55 -7.40
CA LEU A 138 22.15 14.28 -6.63
C LEU A 138 22.87 13.28 -5.72
N ARG A 139 23.88 12.61 -6.28
CA ARG A 139 24.98 12.07 -5.49
C ARG A 139 25.61 13.24 -4.75
N THR A 140 25.24 13.45 -3.49
CA THR A 140 26.15 14.12 -2.56
C THR A 140 27.17 13.07 -2.15
N ASP A 141 28.25 12.99 -2.91
CA ASP A 141 29.52 12.47 -2.40
C ASP A 141 29.98 13.39 -1.29
N SER A 142 29.54 13.10 -0.07
CA SER A 142 30.28 13.45 1.13
C SER A 142 30.04 12.40 2.19
N GLN A 143 31.09 11.63 2.40
CA GLN A 143 31.29 10.86 3.62
C GLN A 143 30.94 11.72 4.84
N LEU A 144 29.90 11.32 5.58
CA LEU A 144 29.87 11.58 7.01
C LEU A 144 30.24 10.28 7.71
N ASN A 145 31.56 10.12 7.83
CA ASN A 145 32.19 9.29 8.85
C ASN A 145 31.66 9.74 10.22
N PHE A 146 30.71 9.02 10.79
CA PHE A 146 30.60 8.96 12.24
C PHE A 146 31.46 7.77 12.70
N GLY A 147 32.72 8.09 12.99
CA GLY A 147 33.61 7.16 13.65
C GLY A 147 33.06 6.82 15.04
N THR A 148 32.86 5.54 15.29
CA THR A 148 32.96 4.97 16.62
C THR A 148 33.92 3.80 16.54
N SER A 149 35.12 4.05 17.07
CA SER A 149 36.21 3.12 17.29
C SER A 149 35.80 1.99 18.25
N TRP A 150 36.07 0.76 17.82
CA TRP A 150 36.46 -0.48 18.53
C TRP A 150 36.01 -0.77 19.98
N VAL A 151 35.48 -1.99 20.14
CA VAL A 151 35.85 -3.04 21.14
C VAL A 151 35.70 -2.68 22.62
N ILE A 152 34.73 -3.31 23.29
CA ILE A 152 34.90 -4.56 24.07
C ILE A 152 33.60 -5.37 23.97
#